data_AF-Q21FM9-F1
#
_entry.id   AF-Q21FM9-F1
#
_cell.length_a   1.000
_cell.length_b   1.000
_cell.length_c   1.000
_cell.angle_alpha   90.00
_cell.angle_beta   90.00
_cell.angle_gamma   90.00
#
_symmetry.space_group_name_H-M   'P 1'
#
loop_
_entity.id
_entity.type
_entity.pdbx_description
1 polymer ?
#
loop_
_entity_poly.entity_id
_entity_poly.type
_entity_poly.pdbx_seq_one_letter_code
_entity_poly.pdbx_strand_id
1 'polypeptide(L)'
;MKQVFFLFLMLFGSVVHSAELVEHKAKVTRISGHSNTYTSYSESESGVFFIFMAGLPNACGNGMGRIAITHNHPLFSTVVSAAMLARTTGEPMTIVYLNSCTVRNNSWDFGSFTF
;
A
#
# COMPACT_ATOMS: atom_id res chain seq x y z
N MET A 1 28.67 -38.01 -17.31
CA MET A 1 28.70 -36.71 -16.61
C MET A 1 27.75 -35.69 -17.27
N LYS A 2 26.45 -36.00 -17.43
CA LYS A 2 25.46 -35.05 -17.99
C LYS A 2 24.16 -34.96 -17.18
N GLN A 3 23.93 -35.86 -16.22
CA GLN A 3 22.69 -35.90 -15.42
C GLN A 3 22.79 -35.17 -14.07
N VAL A 4 23.97 -34.73 -13.64
CA VAL A 4 24.14 -34.01 -12.35
C VAL A 4 23.75 -32.53 -12.46
N PHE A 5 23.73 -31.95 -13.66
CA PHE A 5 23.45 -30.53 -13.87
C PHE A 5 21.96 -30.17 -13.71
N PHE A 6 21.05 -31.13 -13.95
CA PHE A 6 19.60 -30.87 -13.86
C PHE A 6 19.06 -30.83 -12.43
N LEU A 7 19.78 -31.41 -11.45
CA LEU A 7 19.37 -31.39 -10.05
C LEU A 7 19.70 -30.07 -9.33
N PHE A 8 20.65 -29.29 -9.86
CA PHE A 8 21.08 -28.04 -9.22
C PHE A 8 20.14 -26.85 -9.52
N LEU A 9 19.31 -26.97 -10.56
CA LEU A 9 18.42 -25.88 -11.01
C LEU A 9 17.11 -25.80 -10.21
N MET A 10 16.74 -26.83 -9.45
CA MET A 10 15.49 -26.82 -8.64
C MET A 10 15.63 -26.16 -7.26
N LEU A 11 16.85 -25.77 -6.85
CA LEU A 11 17.09 -25.18 -5.52
C LEU A 11 16.93 -23.66 -5.47
N PHE A 12 16.67 -23.01 -6.60
CA PHE A 12 16.30 -21.58 -6.66
C PHE A 12 14.78 -21.41 -6.70
N GLY A 13 14.06 -22.22 -5.91
CA GLY A 13 12.64 -22.00 -5.65
C GLY A 13 12.46 -20.60 -5.08
N SER A 14 11.79 -19.74 -5.85
CA SER A 14 11.47 -18.37 -5.49
C SER A 14 10.82 -18.32 -4.11
N VAL A 15 11.50 -17.68 -3.15
CA VAL A 15 10.95 -17.33 -1.84
C VAL A 15 9.84 -16.32 -2.08
N VAL A 16 8.60 -16.82 -2.18
CA VAL A 16 7.41 -15.97 -2.22
C VAL A 16 7.24 -15.39 -0.82
N HIS A 17 7.75 -14.17 -0.61
CA HIS A 17 7.46 -13.40 0.59
C HIS A 17 5.99 -13.00 0.55
N SER A 18 5.13 -13.80 1.19
CA SER A 18 3.77 -13.38 1.50
C SER A 18 3.86 -12.34 2.62
N ALA A 19 3.55 -11.09 2.32
CA ALA A 19 3.38 -10.09 3.36
C ALA A 19 2.13 -10.43 4.19
N GLU A 20 2.22 -10.28 5.50
CA GLU A 20 1.10 -10.45 6.42
C GLU A 20 0.04 -9.38 6.15
N LEU A 21 -1.24 -9.76 6.14
CA LEU A 21 -2.36 -8.82 6.01
C LEU A 21 -2.83 -8.39 7.39
N VAL A 22 -2.97 -7.09 7.59
CA VAL A 22 -3.41 -6.50 8.85
C VAL A 22 -4.64 -5.64 8.59
N GLU A 23 -5.70 -5.88 9.36
CA GLU A 23 -6.94 -5.11 9.31
C GLU A 23 -6.90 -3.95 10.32
N HIS A 24 -7.32 -2.76 9.89
CA HIS A 24 -7.46 -1.59 10.75
C HIS A 24 -8.77 -0.85 10.49
N LYS A 25 -9.64 -0.79 11.50
CA LYS A 25 -10.92 -0.06 11.46
C LYS A 25 -10.83 1.24 12.26
N ALA A 26 -10.92 2.38 11.58
CA ALA A 26 -10.85 3.68 12.23
C ALA A 26 -11.37 4.82 11.34
N LYS A 27 -11.49 6.02 11.92
CA LYS A 27 -11.82 7.24 11.16
C LYS A 27 -10.64 7.68 10.29
N VAL A 28 -10.94 8.13 9.08
CA VAL A 28 -9.95 8.74 8.18
C VAL A 28 -9.65 10.17 8.63
N THR A 29 -8.42 10.41 9.08
CA THR A 29 -7.99 11.68 9.68
C THR A 29 -7.30 12.62 8.72
N ARG A 30 -6.76 12.11 7.60
CA ARG A 30 -6.17 12.89 6.50
C ARG A 30 -6.10 12.06 5.23
N ILE A 31 -6.19 12.73 4.09
CA ILE A 31 -5.87 12.16 2.78
C ILE A 31 -4.90 13.13 2.12
N SER A 32 -3.85 12.61 1.48
CA SER A 32 -2.91 13.42 0.71
C SER A 32 -2.43 12.63 -0.49
N GLY A 33 -2.21 13.29 -1.62
CA GLY A 33 -1.64 12.65 -2.81
C GLY A 33 -0.58 13.53 -3.43
N HIS A 34 0.33 12.90 -4.17
CA HIS A 34 1.34 13.59 -4.92
C HIS A 34 1.90 12.76 -6.08
N SER A 35 2.51 13.43 -7.05
CA SER A 35 3.32 12.79 -8.09
C SER A 35 4.57 12.17 -7.46
N ASN A 36 5.09 11.08 -8.02
CA ASN A 36 6.24 10.39 -7.40
C ASN A 36 7.51 11.27 -7.33
N THR A 37 7.61 12.23 -8.23
CA THR A 37 8.65 13.21 -8.51
C THR A 37 8.00 14.59 -8.57
N TYR A 38 8.58 15.57 -7.88
CA TYR A 38 8.01 16.93 -7.80
C TYR A 38 8.77 17.95 -8.65
N THR A 39 9.72 17.49 -9.45
CA THR A 39 10.69 18.34 -10.15
C THR A 39 10.24 18.74 -11.54
N SER A 40 9.40 17.93 -12.20
CA SER A 40 8.93 18.17 -13.57
C SER A 40 7.58 17.49 -13.77
N TYR A 41 6.62 18.20 -14.38
CA TYR A 41 5.33 17.64 -14.73
C TYR A 41 5.46 16.66 -15.91
N SER A 42 4.87 15.47 -15.78
CA SER A 42 4.68 14.52 -16.87
C SER A 42 3.35 13.78 -16.73
N GLU A 43 2.61 13.62 -17.81
CA GLU A 43 1.38 12.81 -17.85
C GLU A 43 1.67 11.31 -17.65
N SER A 44 2.90 10.87 -17.95
CA SER A 44 3.34 9.49 -17.72
C SER A 44 3.68 9.22 -16.25
N GLU A 45 3.62 10.23 -15.39
CA GLU A 45 4.07 10.13 -14.03
C GLU A 45 3.05 9.45 -13.13
N SER A 46 3.55 8.53 -12.32
CA SER A 46 2.71 7.80 -11.38
C SER A 46 2.51 8.59 -10.08
N GLY A 47 1.24 8.86 -9.74
CA GLY A 47 0.87 9.40 -8.45
C GLY A 47 0.84 8.33 -7.35
N VAL A 48 1.09 8.76 -6.11
CA VAL A 48 0.83 8.01 -4.88
C VAL A 48 -0.13 8.79 -4.00
N PHE A 49 -1.12 8.09 -3.44
CA PHE A 49 -2.04 8.60 -2.43
C PHE A 49 -1.78 7.94 -1.09
N PHE A 50 -1.95 8.73 -0.03
CA PHE A 50 -1.86 8.29 1.34
C PHE A 50 -3.17 8.52 2.08
N ILE A 51 -3.60 7.49 2.79
CA ILE A 51 -4.75 7.51 3.69
C ILE A 51 -4.24 7.43 5.11
N PHE A 52 -4.53 8.44 5.92
CA PHE A 52 -4.21 8.49 7.34
C PHE A 52 -5.45 8.15 8.14
N MET A 53 -5.30 7.26 9.12
CA MET A 53 -6.39 6.81 9.97
C MET A 53 -6.01 6.99 11.43
N ALA A 54 -7.01 7.20 12.29
CA ALA A 54 -6.78 7.33 13.72
C ALA A 54 -6.19 6.02 14.28
N GLY A 55 -5.15 6.12 15.12
CA GLY A 55 -4.53 4.98 15.78
C GLY A 55 -3.77 4.01 14.87
N LEU A 56 -3.54 4.35 13.61
CA LEU A 56 -2.76 3.50 12.70
C LEU A 56 -1.28 3.50 13.12
N PRO A 57 -0.64 2.33 13.31
CA PRO A 57 0.74 2.27 13.76
C PRO A 57 1.70 2.78 12.69
N ASN A 58 2.89 3.23 13.12
CA ASN A 58 3.94 3.67 12.21
C ASN A 58 4.38 2.54 11.28
N ALA A 59 4.42 2.83 9.98
CA ALA A 59 4.80 1.86 8.97
C ALA A 59 6.29 1.52 9.02
N CYS A 60 6.61 0.23 8.88
CA CYS A 60 7.99 -0.27 8.73
C CYS A 60 9.00 0.31 9.74
N GLY A 61 8.62 0.30 11.02
CA GLY A 61 9.44 0.77 12.15
C GLY A 61 9.31 2.27 12.40
N ASN A 62 9.96 3.08 11.57
CA ASN A 62 10.08 4.54 11.78
C ASN A 62 9.31 5.38 10.74
N GLY A 63 8.45 4.76 9.94
CA GLY A 63 7.62 5.44 8.96
C GLY A 63 6.44 6.19 9.59
N MET A 64 5.50 6.60 8.75
CA MET A 64 4.29 7.28 9.19
C MET A 64 3.13 6.29 9.31
N GLY A 65 2.21 6.54 10.25
CA GLY A 65 0.91 5.87 10.32
C GLY A 65 0.01 6.26 9.15
N ARG A 66 0.31 5.73 7.97
CA ARG A 66 -0.45 5.96 6.72
C ARG A 66 -0.37 4.75 5.80
N ILE A 67 -1.42 4.56 5.02
CA ILE A 67 -1.51 3.55 3.97
C ILE A 67 -1.27 4.22 2.62
N ALA A 68 -0.41 3.64 1.79
CA ALA A 68 -0.11 4.11 0.45
C ALA A 68 -0.84 3.26 -0.60
N ILE A 69 -1.36 3.94 -1.62
CA ILE A 69 -1.90 3.34 -2.83
C ILE A 69 -1.44 4.14 -4.05
N THR A 70 -1.01 3.47 -5.10
CA THR A 70 -0.57 4.09 -6.34
C THR A 70 -1.74 4.29 -7.31
N HIS A 71 -1.66 5.32 -8.14
CA HIS A 71 -2.68 5.65 -9.15
C HIS A 71 -2.99 4.50 -10.13
N ASN A 72 -2.04 3.58 -10.36
CA ASN A 72 -2.18 2.42 -11.24
C ASN A 72 -2.81 1.20 -10.55
N HIS A 73 -3.15 1.29 -9.26
CA HIS A 73 -3.82 0.21 -8.57
C HIS A 73 -5.28 0.08 -9.08
N PRO A 74 -5.79 -1.13 -9.38
CA PRO A 74 -7.13 -1.31 -9.94
C PRO A 74 -8.27 -0.70 -9.09
N LEU A 75 -8.07 -0.66 -7.78
CA LEU A 75 -9.03 -0.10 -6.83
C LEU A 75 -8.80 1.39 -6.49
N PHE A 76 -7.85 2.07 -7.16
CA PHE A 76 -7.41 3.41 -6.79
C PHE A 76 -8.57 4.42 -6.66
N SER A 77 -9.35 4.60 -7.72
CA SER A 77 -10.45 5.58 -7.73
C SER A 77 -11.50 5.28 -6.67
N THR A 78 -11.82 3.99 -6.48
CA THR A 78 -12.84 3.54 -5.53
C THR A 78 -12.40 3.78 -4.10
N VAL A 79 -11.19 3.37 -3.71
CA VAL A 79 -10.72 3.54 -2.33
C VAL A 79 -10.47 5.01 -1.99
N VAL A 80 -9.94 5.81 -2.93
CA VAL A 80 -9.74 7.25 -2.67
C VAL A 80 -11.09 7.93 -2.46
N SER A 81 -12.09 7.61 -3.28
CA SER A 81 -13.46 8.14 -3.11
C SER A 81 -14.09 7.71 -1.79
N ALA A 82 -13.97 6.43 -1.43
CA ALA A 82 -14.48 5.90 -0.16
C ALA A 82 -13.78 6.54 1.04
N ALA A 83 -12.46 6.69 1.00
CA ALA A 83 -11.72 7.37 2.05
C ALA A 83 -12.12 8.85 2.19
N MET A 84 -12.35 9.56 1.08
CA MET A 84 -12.84 10.94 1.09
C MET A 84 -14.25 11.04 1.69
N LEU A 85 -15.13 10.09 1.36
CA LEU A 85 -16.46 10.01 1.93
C LEU A 85 -16.41 9.70 3.43
N ALA A 86 -15.60 8.73 3.85
CA ALA A 86 -15.35 8.39 5.25
C ALA A 86 -14.85 9.60 6.05
N ARG A 87 -13.89 10.34 5.49
CA ARG A 87 -13.37 11.56 6.09
C ARG A 87 -14.46 12.62 6.27
N THR A 88 -15.26 12.84 5.23
CA THR A 88 -16.28 13.90 5.21
C THR A 88 -17.43 13.59 6.16
N THR A 89 -17.87 12.33 6.19
CA THR A 89 -18.97 11.85 7.05
C THR A 89 -18.53 11.60 8.49
N GLY A 90 -17.24 11.34 8.69
CA GLY A 90 -16.70 10.92 9.98
C GLY A 90 -16.98 9.45 10.32
N GLU A 91 -17.57 8.70 9.39
CA GLU A 91 -17.81 7.26 9.52
C GLU A 91 -16.47 6.48 9.50
N PRO A 92 -16.33 5.45 10.34
CA PRO A 92 -15.13 4.62 10.33
C PRO A 92 -15.08 3.75 9.07
N MET A 93 -13.88 3.62 8.52
CA MET A 93 -13.57 2.75 7.40
C MET A 93 -12.70 1.59 7.90
N THR A 94 -12.87 0.41 7.34
CA THR A 94 -11.92 -0.69 7.52
C THR A 94 -10.98 -0.73 6.33
N ILE A 95 -9.67 -0.66 6.57
CA ILE A 95 -8.65 -0.90 5.55
C ILE A 95 -7.82 -2.11 5.96
N VAL A 96 -7.60 -3.01 5.01
CA VAL A 96 -6.59 -4.06 5.13
C VAL A 96 -5.34 -3.60 4.41
N TYR A 97 -4.20 -3.65 5.11
CA TYR A 97 -2.89 -3.31 4.57
C TYR A 97 -1.92 -4.48 4.69
N LEU A 98 -0.91 -4.51 3.84
CA LEU A 98 0.17 -5.47 3.92
C LEU A 98 1.21 -4.93 4.90
N ASN A 99 1.76 -5.81 5.74
CA ASN A 99 2.89 -5.54 6.62
C ASN A 99 4.21 -5.40 5.82
N SER A 100 4.18 -4.52 4.82
CA SER A 100 5.24 -4.20 3.88
C SER A 100 5.14 -2.73 3.45
N CYS A 101 6.25 -2.19 2.95
CA CYS A 101 6.36 -0.80 2.50
C CYS A 101 7.00 -0.73 1.11
N THR A 102 6.43 -1.43 0.15
CA THR A 102 6.93 -1.56 -1.22
C THR A 102 6.55 -0.37 -2.09
N VAL A 103 5.35 0.18 -1.91
CA VAL A 103 4.89 1.39 -2.63
C VAL A 103 5.69 2.60 -2.19
N ARG A 104 5.84 2.77 -0.88
CA ARG A 104 6.70 3.78 -0.25
C ARG A 104 7.28 3.21 1.02
N ASN A 105 8.60 3.32 1.17
CA ASN A 105 9.38 2.78 2.29
C ASN A 105 8.96 3.24 3.71
N ASN A 106 8.02 4.19 3.83
CA ASN A 106 7.56 4.76 5.09
C ASN A 106 6.02 4.73 5.23
N SER A 107 5.34 3.87 4.49
CA SER A 107 3.87 3.75 4.45
C SER A 107 3.46 2.31 4.24
N TRP A 108 2.38 1.86 4.89
CA TRP A 108 1.84 0.52 4.67
C TRP A 108 1.28 0.37 3.26
N ASP A 109 1.45 -0.79 2.63
CA ASP A 109 0.90 -1.02 1.30
C ASP A 109 -0.59 -1.35 1.38
N PHE A 110 -1.41 -0.69 0.58
CA PHE A 110 -2.85 -0.97 0.51
C PHE A 110 -3.14 -2.39 0.01
N GLY A 111 -4.07 -3.10 0.67
CA GLY A 111 -4.59 -4.39 0.23
C GLY A 111 -6.06 -4.32 -0.20
N SER A 112 -6.96 -3.99 0.72
CA SER A 112 -8.40 -3.90 0.46
C SER A 112 -9.10 -2.94 1.42
N PHE A 113 -10.39 -2.68 1.21
CA PHE A 113 -11.19 -1.88 2.14
C PHE A 113 -12.65 -2.33 2.20
N THR A 114 -13.30 -1.94 3.29
CA THR A 114 -14.76 -1.97 3.48
C THR A 114 -15.18 -0.63 4.05
N PHE A 115 -16.23 -0.03 3.46
CA PHE A 115 -16.78 1.26 3.87
C PHE A 115 -18.30 1.15 4.01
#